data_AF-A0A318KRD4-F1
#
_entry.id   AF-A0A318KRD4-F1
#
_cell.length_a   1.000
_cell.length_b   1.000
_cell.length_c   1.000
_cell.angle_alpha   90.00
_cell.angle_beta   90.00
_cell.angle_gamma   90.00
#
_symmetry.space_group_name_H-M   'P 1'
#
loop_
_entity.id
_entity.type
_entity.pdbx_description
1 polymer ?
#
loop_
_entity_poly.entity_id
_entity_poly.type
_entity_poly.pdbx_seq_one_letter_code
_entity_poly.pdbx_strand_id
1 'polypeptide(L)'
;MGLGFYRYGIVQNRLYAFHVLHLGEMDPWVKNSPLRFVYNIFLVNSLGFDNDLGWNAPAWSISVEFYTYIVFFFFVLLLRPVYKPVFSLILSVLSYAVLVYVARDDPHTLLYTYKYGIFRCMGGFFLGMFVYHLSQRSRIQLKAFPASLIEVALLLIACALIAESHHKAMQLPVFPVFAVIVYVLSIQDVGVVSRFLKMKWMVLLGTLSYSIYMIHMLVFVLTANIWQYVLKLPVSSMTHREGGSPFKVIDTPYADLINLGLIALVIVISYFVYHRFESIFRDYFRRLALRR
;
A
#
# COMPACT_ATOMS: atom_id res chain seq x y z
N MET A 1 13.27 28.67 24.42
CA MET A 1 12.08 29.07 23.65
C MET A 1 11.50 27.83 22.98
N GLY A 2 10.67 26.99 23.60
CA GLY A 2 9.73 27.21 24.69
C GLY A 2 8.33 27.47 24.11
N LEU A 3 7.48 26.43 24.10
CA LEU A 3 6.00 26.51 24.06
C LEU A 3 5.28 26.83 22.73
N GLY A 4 5.62 26.15 21.62
CA GLY A 4 4.87 26.26 20.35
C GLY A 4 4.19 24.99 19.82
N PHE A 5 4.68 23.79 20.16
CA PHE A 5 4.31 22.56 19.41
C PHE A 5 3.23 21.68 20.06
N TYR A 6 2.75 22.01 21.26
CA TYR A 6 1.73 21.21 21.96
C TYR A 6 0.27 21.61 21.67
N ARG A 7 0.01 22.59 20.80
CA ARG A 7 -1.36 23.02 20.45
C ARG A 7 -2.00 22.30 19.25
N TYR A 8 -1.30 21.34 18.63
CA TYR A 8 -1.81 20.59 17.47
C TYR A 8 -2.34 19.18 17.80
N GLY A 9 -2.14 18.66 19.01
CA GLY A 9 -2.57 17.29 19.35
C GLY A 9 -4.08 17.11 19.56
N ILE A 10 -4.79 18.15 19.99
CA ILE A 10 -6.25 18.08 20.26
C ILE A 10 -7.08 18.58 19.06
N VAL A 11 -6.47 19.41 18.20
CA VAL A 11 -7.11 19.93 16.97
C VAL A 11 -7.09 18.90 15.83
N GLN A 12 -6.26 17.86 15.95
CA GLN A 12 -6.20 16.76 14.99
C GLN A 12 -7.50 15.93 14.92
N ASN A 13 -8.31 15.91 16.00
CA ASN A 13 -9.63 15.26 16.03
C ASN A 13 -10.75 16.05 15.34
N ARG A 14 -10.47 17.24 14.78
CA ARG A 14 -11.42 18.02 13.98
C ARG A 14 -10.95 18.28 12.55
N LEU A 15 -9.72 17.89 12.23
CA LEU A 15 -9.06 18.17 10.98
C LEU A 15 -8.33 16.92 10.51
N TYR A 16 -9.07 15.95 9.96
CA TYR A 16 -8.62 15.11 8.83
C TYR A 16 -9.71 14.10 8.43
N ALA A 17 -10.29 14.27 7.24
CA ALA A 17 -11.15 13.27 6.59
C ALA A 17 -10.97 13.20 5.09
N PHE A 18 -9.91 13.83 4.58
CA PHE A 18 -9.59 13.84 3.17
C PHE A 18 -8.08 14.00 3.04
N HIS A 19 -7.38 12.87 3.04
CA HIS A 19 -6.01 12.78 2.55
C HIS A 19 -5.96 13.57 1.23
N VAL A 20 -5.14 14.64 1.17
CA VAL A 20 -4.95 15.56 0.03
C VAL A 20 -5.72 15.08 -1.20
N LEU A 21 -7.01 15.40 -1.27
CA LEU A 21 -7.89 14.87 -2.30
C LEU A 21 -7.53 15.39 -3.70
N HIS A 22 -6.48 16.20 -3.78
CA HIS A 22 -6.19 17.06 -4.92
C HIS A 22 -7.45 17.85 -5.34
N LEU A 23 -8.32 18.16 -4.37
CA LEU A 23 -9.38 19.13 -4.57
C LEU A 23 -8.74 20.51 -4.65
N GLY A 24 -8.64 21.04 -5.86
CA GLY A 24 -8.41 22.46 -6.10
C GLY A 24 -7.10 22.83 -6.81
N GLU A 25 -7.29 23.69 -7.81
CA GLU A 25 -6.38 24.63 -8.49
C GLU A 25 -5.40 24.14 -9.56
N MET A 26 -5.10 22.85 -9.65
CA MET A 26 -4.43 22.34 -10.85
C MET A 26 -5.50 21.97 -11.88
N ASP A 27 -5.42 22.56 -13.08
CA ASP A 27 -6.16 22.07 -14.24
C ASP A 27 -6.01 20.53 -14.29
N PRO A 28 -7.12 19.75 -14.29
CA PRO A 28 -7.06 18.29 -14.34
C PRO A 28 -6.14 17.77 -15.45
N TRP A 29 -6.03 18.49 -16.56
CA TRP A 29 -5.20 18.14 -17.71
C TRP A 29 -3.69 18.32 -17.47
N VAL A 30 -3.28 19.13 -16.50
CA VAL A 30 -1.87 19.26 -16.09
C VAL A 30 -1.38 17.98 -15.41
N LYS A 31 -2.25 17.33 -14.63
CA LYS A 31 -1.97 16.01 -14.04
C LYS A 31 -2.26 14.88 -15.02
N ASN A 32 -3.35 14.98 -15.78
CA ASN A 32 -3.90 13.91 -16.61
C ASN A 32 -3.65 14.18 -18.11
N SER A 33 -2.38 14.23 -18.51
CA SER A 33 -2.04 14.43 -19.92
C SER A 33 -2.30 13.16 -20.76
N PRO A 34 -2.49 13.29 -22.09
CA PRO A 34 -2.61 12.13 -22.98
C PRO A 34 -1.40 11.18 -22.92
N LEU A 35 -0.19 11.72 -22.72
CA LEU A 35 1.01 10.90 -22.57
C LEU A 35 0.95 10.05 -21.28
N ARG A 36 0.51 10.61 -20.16
CA ARG A 36 0.32 9.86 -18.91
C ARG A 36 -0.81 8.83 -19.01
N PHE A 37 -1.79 9.03 -19.89
CA PHE A 37 -2.79 8.01 -20.20
C PHE A 37 -2.16 6.80 -20.87
N VAL A 38 -1.30 7.04 -21.88
CA VAL A 38 -0.49 5.99 -22.51
C VAL A 38 0.39 5.28 -21.48
N TYR A 39 1.03 6.02 -20.56
CA TYR A 39 1.81 5.41 -19.48
C TYR A 39 1.00 4.49 -18.57
N ASN A 40 -0.25 4.82 -18.28
CA ASN A 40 -1.14 3.97 -17.49
C ASN A 40 -1.58 2.72 -18.26
N ILE A 41 -1.86 2.83 -19.58
CA ILE A 41 -2.21 1.67 -20.42
C ILE A 41 -1.07 0.65 -20.47
N PHE A 42 0.17 1.12 -20.70
CA PHE A 42 1.35 0.26 -20.74
C PHE A 42 1.93 -0.04 -19.36
N LEU A 43 1.29 0.42 -18.28
CA LEU A 43 1.73 0.20 -16.91
C LEU A 43 3.17 0.67 -16.63
N VAL A 44 3.64 1.73 -17.30
CA VAL A 44 4.99 2.31 -17.10
C VAL A 44 5.00 3.51 -16.15
N ASN A 45 3.84 3.90 -15.62
CA ASN A 45 3.62 5.06 -14.77
C ASN A 45 4.34 5.02 -13.40
N SER A 46 4.92 3.87 -13.01
CA SER A 46 5.71 3.73 -11.77
C SER A 46 7.21 3.39 -12.03
N LEU A 47 7.63 3.41 -13.30
CA LEU A 47 9.02 3.11 -13.68
C LEU A 47 9.93 4.36 -13.71
N GLY A 48 9.40 5.54 -13.36
CA GLY A 48 10.16 6.79 -13.34
C GLY A 48 10.28 7.52 -14.67
N PHE A 49 9.43 7.21 -15.66
CA PHE A 49 9.34 7.97 -16.92
C PHE A 49 8.72 9.36 -16.75
N ASP A 50 8.02 9.60 -15.64
CA ASP A 50 7.38 10.86 -15.29
C ASP A 50 7.49 11.11 -13.77
N ASN A 51 7.17 12.32 -13.34
CA ASN A 51 7.19 12.75 -11.94
C ASN A 51 5.80 12.73 -11.29
N ASP A 52 4.77 12.20 -11.97
CA ASP A 52 3.40 12.05 -11.45
C ASP A 52 2.79 10.73 -11.96
N LEU A 53 1.82 10.19 -11.22
CA LEU A 53 1.12 8.94 -11.55
C LEU A 53 -0.01 9.16 -12.57
N GLY A 54 -0.48 10.41 -12.72
CA GLY A 54 -1.51 10.82 -13.66
C GLY A 54 -2.89 10.23 -13.32
N TRP A 55 -3.51 9.62 -14.31
CA TRP A 55 -4.93 9.25 -14.33
C TRP A 55 -5.38 8.31 -13.22
N ASN A 56 -4.55 7.33 -12.85
CA ASN A 56 -4.89 6.33 -11.85
C ASN A 56 -3.73 6.16 -10.87
N ALA A 57 -3.71 7.02 -9.84
CA ALA A 57 -2.66 6.96 -8.82
C ALA A 57 -2.51 5.55 -8.21
N PRO A 58 -3.56 4.85 -7.74
CA PRO A 58 -3.45 3.48 -7.23
C PRO A 58 -2.78 2.48 -8.19
N ALA A 59 -2.85 2.68 -9.52
CA ALA A 59 -2.28 1.76 -10.49
C ALA A 59 -0.75 1.62 -10.41
N TRP A 60 -0.05 2.49 -9.67
CA TRP A 60 1.41 2.39 -9.49
C TRP A 60 1.85 1.01 -8.99
N SER A 61 1.07 0.37 -8.10
CA SER A 61 1.42 -0.94 -7.56
C SER A 61 1.28 -2.04 -8.62
N ILE A 62 0.22 -2.01 -9.44
CA ILE A 62 0.02 -2.94 -10.55
C ILE A 62 1.16 -2.80 -11.57
N SER A 63 1.57 -1.56 -11.83
CA SER A 63 2.68 -1.27 -12.72
C SER A 63 3.95 -2.00 -12.29
N VAL A 64 4.41 -1.80 -11.06
CA VAL A 64 5.64 -2.45 -10.59
C VAL A 64 5.48 -3.96 -10.41
N GLU A 65 4.31 -4.45 -10.05
CA GLU A 65 4.02 -5.89 -9.97
C GLU A 65 4.15 -6.57 -11.33
N PHE A 66 3.56 -5.98 -12.38
CA PHE A 66 3.64 -6.50 -13.76
C PHE A 66 5.10 -6.68 -14.21
N TYR A 67 5.92 -5.64 -14.05
CA TYR A 67 7.34 -5.71 -14.41
C TYR A 67 8.15 -6.61 -13.47
N THR A 68 7.80 -6.69 -12.18
CA THR A 68 8.40 -7.65 -11.25
C THR A 68 8.14 -9.09 -11.69
N TYR A 69 6.96 -9.40 -12.23
CA TYR A 69 6.66 -10.73 -12.79
C TYR A 69 7.47 -11.04 -14.05
N ILE A 70 7.74 -10.05 -14.91
CA ILE A 70 8.67 -10.23 -16.04
C ILE A 70 10.07 -10.57 -15.53
N VAL A 71 10.57 -9.83 -14.54
CA VAL A 71 11.87 -10.13 -13.91
C VAL A 71 11.86 -11.53 -13.28
N PHE A 72 10.78 -11.90 -12.59
CA PHE A 72 10.62 -13.23 -12.00
C PHE A 72 10.60 -14.33 -13.06
N PHE A 73 9.95 -14.11 -14.21
CA PHE A 73 9.96 -15.04 -15.33
C PHE A 73 11.39 -15.35 -15.81
N PHE A 74 12.20 -14.30 -16.04
CA PHE A 74 13.61 -14.49 -16.44
C PHE A 74 14.44 -15.11 -15.31
N PHE A 75 14.20 -14.72 -14.06
CA PHE A 75 14.83 -15.32 -12.89
C PHE A 75 14.61 -16.84 -12.86
N VAL A 76 13.36 -17.29 -13.03
CA VAL A 76 13.04 -18.73 -13.07
C VAL A 76 13.65 -19.38 -14.32
N LEU A 77 13.49 -18.79 -15.51
CA LEU A 77 13.99 -19.37 -16.76
C LEU A 77 15.50 -19.63 -16.70
N LEU A 78 16.27 -18.70 -16.14
CA LEU A 78 17.74 -18.75 -16.11
C LEU A 78 18.28 -19.53 -14.91
N LEU A 79 17.65 -19.45 -13.74
CA LEU A 79 18.23 -19.96 -12.49
C LEU A 79 17.54 -21.22 -11.93
N ARG A 80 16.40 -21.66 -12.51
CA ARG A 80 15.68 -22.86 -12.05
C ARG A 80 16.55 -24.09 -11.78
N PRO A 81 17.51 -24.51 -12.64
CA PRO A 81 18.26 -25.74 -12.40
C PRO A 81 19.22 -25.66 -11.20
N VAL A 82 19.64 -24.46 -10.80
CA VAL A 82 20.62 -24.24 -9.73
C VAL A 82 20.04 -23.49 -8.53
N TYR A 83 18.73 -23.21 -8.56
CA TYR A 83 18.09 -22.33 -7.59
C TYR A 83 18.20 -22.86 -6.16
N LYS A 84 18.58 -21.97 -5.25
CA LYS A 84 18.50 -22.16 -3.79
C LYS A 84 17.69 -21.01 -3.20
N PRO A 85 16.92 -21.21 -2.11
CA PRO A 85 16.13 -20.14 -1.47
C PRO A 85 16.95 -18.88 -1.10
N VAL A 86 18.24 -19.04 -0.81
CA VAL A 86 19.14 -17.90 -0.54
C VAL A 86 19.25 -16.94 -1.72
N PHE A 87 19.06 -17.38 -2.97
CA PHE A 87 19.11 -16.50 -4.15
C PHE A 87 17.98 -15.48 -4.14
N SER A 88 16.77 -15.85 -3.70
CA SER A 88 15.69 -14.88 -3.51
C SER A 88 15.99 -13.89 -2.37
N LEU A 89 16.64 -14.34 -1.29
CA LEU A 89 17.08 -13.43 -0.23
C LEU A 89 18.12 -12.43 -0.74
N ILE A 90 19.12 -12.90 -1.49
CA ILE A 90 20.14 -12.04 -2.10
C ILE A 90 19.49 -11.01 -3.02
N LEU A 91 18.58 -11.42 -3.90
CA LEU A 91 17.91 -10.50 -4.83
C LEU A 91 17.02 -9.47 -4.11
N SER A 92 16.39 -9.87 -3.00
CA SER A 92 15.66 -8.95 -2.12
C SER A 92 16.58 -7.91 -1.49
N VAL A 93 17.68 -8.35 -0.88
CA VAL A 93 18.67 -7.47 -0.24
C VAL A 93 19.29 -6.52 -1.28
N LEU A 94 19.65 -7.01 -2.46
CA LEU A 94 20.16 -6.17 -3.55
C LEU A 94 19.13 -5.13 -3.99
N SER A 95 17.85 -5.52 -4.13
CA SER A 95 16.79 -4.57 -4.51
C SER A 95 16.61 -3.47 -3.46
N TYR A 96 16.59 -3.81 -2.16
CA TYR A 96 16.53 -2.82 -1.11
C TYR A 96 17.81 -1.98 -0.99
N ALA A 97 18.98 -2.56 -1.23
CA ALA A 97 20.24 -1.82 -1.27
C ALA A 97 20.24 -0.78 -2.40
N VAL A 98 19.76 -1.16 -3.59
CA VAL A 98 19.56 -0.22 -4.70
C VAL A 98 18.55 0.86 -4.32
N LEU A 99 17.42 0.50 -3.68
CA LEU A 99 16.45 1.49 -3.18
C LEU A 99 17.09 2.50 -2.22
N VAL A 100 17.86 2.05 -1.24
CA VAL A 100 18.56 2.93 -0.30
C VAL A 100 19.58 3.82 -1.01
N TYR A 101 20.31 3.26 -2.00
CA TYR A 101 21.29 3.99 -2.79
C TYR A 101 20.65 5.08 -3.65
N VAL A 102 19.60 4.78 -4.41
CA VAL A 102 18.92 5.78 -5.26
C VAL A 102 18.19 6.82 -4.44
N ALA A 103 17.78 6.48 -3.22
CA ALA A 103 17.15 7.39 -2.27
C ALA A 103 18.16 8.21 -1.46
N ARG A 104 19.48 8.03 -1.60
CA ARG A 104 20.49 8.59 -0.68
C ARG A 104 20.38 10.12 -0.50
N ASP A 105 20.01 10.83 -1.56
CA ASP A 105 19.92 12.29 -1.61
C ASP A 105 18.58 12.81 -1.08
N ASP A 106 17.60 11.92 -0.86
CA ASP A 106 16.32 12.23 -0.23
C ASP A 106 16.36 11.81 1.25
N PRO A 107 16.36 12.77 2.19
CA PRO A 107 16.40 12.46 3.62
C PRO A 107 15.03 12.03 4.18
N HIS A 108 13.95 12.12 3.39
CA HIS A 108 12.59 12.04 3.89
C HIS A 108 11.94 10.67 3.72
N THR A 109 12.20 9.94 2.62
CA THR A 109 11.43 8.72 2.34
C THR A 109 12.14 7.66 1.49
N LEU A 110 11.71 6.41 1.69
CA LEU A 110 11.94 5.22 0.86
C LEU A 110 10.63 4.73 0.23
N LEU A 111 9.49 5.35 0.58
CA LEU A 111 8.15 4.94 0.14
C LEU A 111 7.78 5.54 -1.21
N TYR A 112 8.69 5.44 -2.18
CA TYR A 112 8.43 5.97 -3.51
C TYR A 112 7.36 5.17 -4.26
N THR A 113 6.61 5.89 -5.09
CA THR A 113 5.50 5.38 -5.91
C THR A 113 5.73 5.61 -7.39
N TYR A 114 5.96 6.83 -7.87
CA TYR A 114 6.13 7.10 -9.31
C TYR A 114 7.54 6.78 -9.83
N LYS A 115 8.57 6.93 -8.98
CA LYS A 115 9.98 6.69 -9.30
C LYS A 115 10.52 5.62 -8.36
N TYR A 116 11.34 4.67 -8.84
CA TYR A 116 12.00 3.66 -7.99
C TYR A 116 11.10 2.69 -7.19
N GLY A 117 9.77 2.79 -7.29
CA GLY A 117 8.83 1.89 -6.61
C GLY A 117 9.07 0.42 -6.95
N ILE A 118 9.61 0.14 -8.13
CA ILE A 118 9.98 -1.19 -8.59
C ILE A 118 10.97 -1.90 -7.64
N PHE A 119 11.95 -1.18 -7.08
CA PHE A 119 12.93 -1.79 -6.18
C PHE A 119 12.30 -2.20 -4.84
N ARG A 120 11.33 -1.41 -4.36
CA ARG A 120 10.53 -1.78 -3.17
C ARG A 120 9.67 -3.01 -3.44
N CYS A 121 9.02 -3.05 -4.61
CA CYS A 121 8.20 -4.18 -5.03
C CYS A 121 9.03 -5.46 -5.18
N MET A 122 10.14 -5.41 -5.92
CA MET A 122 11.06 -6.53 -6.10
C MET A 122 11.65 -6.99 -4.76
N GLY A 123 12.08 -6.05 -3.92
CA GLY A 123 12.58 -6.33 -2.58
C GLY A 123 11.57 -7.13 -1.76
N GLY A 124 10.31 -6.70 -1.72
CA GLY A 124 9.23 -7.38 -1.00
C GLY A 124 8.86 -8.73 -1.61
N PHE A 125 8.77 -8.80 -2.94
CA PHE A 125 8.40 -10.00 -3.69
C PHE A 125 9.40 -11.14 -3.44
N PHE A 126 10.70 -10.88 -3.63
CA PHE A 126 11.73 -11.90 -3.41
C PHE A 126 11.95 -12.21 -1.91
N LEU A 127 11.70 -11.25 -1.01
CA LEU A 127 11.69 -11.53 0.43
C LEU A 127 10.55 -12.49 0.79
N GLY A 128 9.35 -12.26 0.24
CA GLY A 128 8.21 -13.15 0.38
C GLY A 128 8.48 -14.55 -0.16
N MET A 129 9.14 -14.66 -1.32
CA MET A 129 9.59 -15.95 -1.87
C MET A 129 10.54 -16.69 -0.91
N PHE A 130 11.50 -15.98 -0.31
CA PHE A 130 12.39 -16.56 0.68
C PHE A 130 11.63 -17.01 1.94
N VAL A 131 10.74 -16.17 2.48
CA VAL A 131 9.88 -16.48 3.64
C VAL A 131 9.02 -17.71 3.36
N TYR A 132 8.45 -17.83 2.16
CA TYR A 132 7.70 -19.01 1.76
C TYR A 132 8.56 -20.28 1.89
N HIS A 133 9.74 -20.32 1.29
CA HIS A 133 10.63 -21.49 1.40
C HIS A 133 11.09 -21.77 2.83
N LEU A 134 11.32 -20.73 3.64
CA LEU A 134 11.67 -20.87 5.05
C LEU A 134 10.51 -21.46 5.85
N SER A 135 9.28 -20.98 5.64
CA SER A 135 8.07 -21.47 6.31
C SER A 135 7.83 -22.96 6.03
N GLN A 136 7.99 -23.41 4.78
CA GLN A 136 7.78 -24.80 4.38
C GLN A 136 8.78 -25.77 5.04
N ARG A 137 9.97 -25.30 5.42
CA ARG A 137 11.00 -26.11 6.10
C ARG A 137 10.89 -26.06 7.62
N SER A 138 10.12 -25.11 8.14
CA SER A 138 10.02 -24.86 9.57
C SER A 138 9.00 -25.80 10.19
N ARG A 139 9.41 -26.52 11.24
CA ARG A 139 8.54 -27.45 12.00
C ARG A 139 8.21 -26.94 13.40
N ILE A 140 8.57 -25.69 13.68
CA ILE A 140 8.41 -25.09 15.01
C ILE A 140 6.93 -24.77 15.21
N GLN A 141 6.31 -25.44 16.19
CA GLN A 141 4.94 -25.19 16.61
C GLN A 141 4.97 -24.78 18.08
N LEU A 142 4.50 -23.56 18.36
CA LEU A 142 4.44 -23.04 19.71
C LEU A 142 3.07 -23.34 20.34
N LYS A 143 3.02 -23.36 21.67
CA LYS A 143 1.74 -23.35 22.40
C LYS A 143 1.03 -22.01 22.20
N ALA A 144 -0.29 -21.98 22.42
CA ALA A 144 -1.13 -20.81 22.16
C ALA A 144 -0.65 -19.51 22.85
N PHE A 145 -0.23 -19.58 24.11
CA PHE A 145 0.26 -18.42 24.86
C PHE A 145 1.54 -17.79 24.26
N PRO A 146 2.67 -18.53 24.12
CA PRO A 146 3.88 -17.96 23.53
C PRO A 146 3.71 -17.55 22.07
N ALA A 147 2.90 -18.26 21.28
CA ALA A 147 2.56 -17.86 19.91
C ALA A 147 1.87 -16.49 19.90
N SER A 148 0.83 -16.31 20.73
CA SER A 148 0.09 -15.06 20.84
C SER A 148 0.98 -13.90 21.30
N LEU A 149 1.89 -14.15 22.26
CA LEU A 149 2.81 -13.13 22.75
C LEU A 149 3.74 -12.63 21.64
N ILE A 150 4.31 -13.54 20.85
CA ILE A 150 5.19 -13.20 19.73
C ILE A 150 4.42 -12.45 18.64
N GLU A 151 3.24 -12.93 18.25
CA GLU A 151 2.39 -12.27 17.26
C GLU A 151 2.05 -10.83 17.66
N VAL A 152 1.58 -10.63 18.89
CA VAL A 152 1.22 -9.30 19.41
C VAL A 152 2.46 -8.41 19.54
N ALA A 153 3.58 -8.93 20.05
CA ALA A 153 4.82 -8.15 20.16
C ALA A 153 5.31 -7.67 18.78
N LEU A 154 5.29 -8.54 17.77
CA LEU A 154 5.68 -8.15 16.41
C LEU A 154 4.74 -7.11 15.81
N LEU A 155 3.43 -7.23 16.03
CA LEU A 155 2.46 -6.21 15.60
C LEU A 155 2.72 -4.86 16.28
N LEU A 156 2.97 -4.84 17.59
CA LEU A 156 3.29 -3.61 18.32
C LEU A 156 4.57 -2.95 17.82
N ILE A 157 5.61 -3.75 17.53
CA ILE A 157 6.86 -3.26 16.91
C ILE A 157 6.57 -2.65 15.54
N ALA A 158 5.78 -3.33 14.70
CA ALA A 158 5.40 -2.79 13.40
C ALA A 158 4.61 -1.48 13.53
N CYS A 159 3.63 -1.41 14.44
CA CYS A 159 2.87 -0.19 14.71
C CYS A 159 3.77 0.97 15.17
N ALA A 160 4.74 0.71 16.05
CA ALA A 160 5.69 1.71 16.51
C ALA A 160 6.58 2.24 15.37
N LEU A 161 7.10 1.35 14.52
CA LEU A 161 7.90 1.75 13.35
C LEU A 161 7.08 2.54 12.32
N ILE A 162 5.81 2.17 12.11
CA ILE A 162 4.91 2.87 11.20
C ILE A 162 4.54 4.25 11.75
N ALA A 163 4.30 4.38 13.06
CA ALA A 163 4.03 5.66 13.70
C ALA A 163 5.19 6.65 13.51
N GLU A 164 6.43 6.15 13.53
CA GLU A 164 7.64 6.94 13.31
C GLU A 164 8.10 7.00 11.85
N SER A 165 7.27 6.53 10.91
CA SER A 165 7.63 6.41 9.48
C SER A 165 7.86 7.74 8.77
N HIS A 166 7.61 8.88 9.41
CA HIS A 166 8.03 10.20 8.94
C HIS A 166 9.56 10.32 8.80
N HIS A 167 10.30 9.50 9.55
CA HIS A 167 11.75 9.38 9.42
C HIS A 167 12.10 8.22 8.49
N LYS A 168 12.80 8.52 7.39
CA LYS A 168 13.31 7.54 6.43
C LYS A 168 13.99 6.33 7.07
N ALA A 169 14.77 6.55 8.13
CA ALA A 169 15.48 5.51 8.86
C ALA A 169 14.52 4.48 9.51
N MET A 170 13.32 4.90 9.92
CA MET A 170 12.32 4.03 10.54
C MET A 170 11.53 3.22 9.52
N GLN A 171 11.53 3.63 8.24
CA GLN A 171 10.86 2.90 7.17
C GLN A 171 11.61 1.63 6.77
N LEU A 172 12.95 1.64 6.82
CA LEU A 172 13.76 0.50 6.38
C LEU A 172 13.56 -0.77 7.25
N PRO A 173 13.53 -0.69 8.60
CA PRO A 173 13.23 -1.84 9.46
C PRO A 173 11.83 -2.43 9.28
N VAL A 174 10.87 -1.68 8.74
CA VAL A 174 9.51 -2.19 8.50
C VAL A 174 9.52 -3.38 7.55
N PHE A 175 10.37 -3.37 6.52
CA PHE A 175 10.43 -4.46 5.54
C PHE A 175 10.79 -5.83 6.15
N PRO A 176 11.90 -5.99 6.91
CA PRO A 176 12.21 -7.26 7.56
C PRO A 176 11.24 -7.59 8.69
N VAL A 177 10.74 -6.61 9.46
CA VAL A 177 9.74 -6.87 10.52
C VAL A 177 8.47 -7.46 9.92
N PHE A 178 7.98 -6.90 8.81
CA PHE A 178 6.81 -7.43 8.11
C PHE A 178 7.04 -8.84 7.57
N ALA A 179 8.25 -9.13 7.05
CA ALA A 179 8.61 -10.48 6.62
C ALA A 179 8.62 -11.49 7.78
N VAL A 180 9.09 -11.09 8.96
CA VAL A 180 9.04 -11.91 10.18
C VAL A 180 7.59 -12.14 10.64
N ILE A 181 6.74 -11.11 10.59
CA ILE A 181 5.30 -11.24 10.87
C ILE A 181 4.68 -12.28 9.94
N VAL A 182 4.86 -12.13 8.63
CA VAL A 182 4.33 -13.09 7.63
C VAL A 182 4.86 -14.49 7.89
N TYR A 183 6.16 -14.63 8.21
CA TYR A 183 6.75 -15.93 8.54
C TYR A 183 6.06 -16.56 9.76
N VAL A 184 5.96 -15.82 10.89
CA VAL A 184 5.33 -16.33 12.13
C VAL A 184 3.88 -16.71 11.90
N LEU A 185 3.09 -15.84 11.27
CA LEU A 185 1.68 -16.11 10.97
C LEU A 185 1.50 -17.28 9.99
N SER A 186 2.49 -17.56 9.14
CA SER A 186 2.44 -18.70 8.21
C SER A 186 2.70 -20.05 8.88
N ILE A 187 3.47 -20.08 9.98
CA ILE A 187 3.82 -21.32 10.70
C ILE A 187 3.00 -21.53 11.97
N GLN A 188 2.38 -20.49 12.54
CA GLN A 188 1.59 -20.57 13.78
C GLN A 188 0.09 -20.43 13.50
N ASP A 189 -0.69 -21.44 13.87
CA ASP A 189 -2.15 -21.43 13.71
C ASP A 189 -2.93 -21.12 14.99
N VAL A 190 -2.26 -21.18 16.15
CA VAL A 190 -2.88 -21.15 17.48
C VAL A 190 -2.80 -19.80 18.21
N GLY A 191 -2.10 -18.81 17.65
CA GLY A 191 -2.02 -17.49 18.25
C GLY A 191 -3.30 -16.68 18.09
N VAL A 192 -3.47 -15.67 18.95
CA VAL A 192 -4.67 -14.81 18.95
C VAL A 192 -4.83 -14.03 17.65
N VAL A 193 -3.74 -13.55 17.06
CA VAL A 193 -3.75 -12.79 15.80
C VAL A 193 -4.05 -13.74 14.65
N SER A 194 -3.41 -14.91 14.63
CA SER A 194 -3.69 -15.94 13.61
C SER A 194 -5.15 -16.38 13.62
N ARG A 195 -5.76 -16.60 14.79
CA ARG A 195 -7.20 -16.91 14.88
C ARG A 195 -8.09 -15.77 14.41
N PHE A 196 -7.74 -14.54 14.77
CA PHE A 196 -8.47 -13.34 14.36
C PHE A 196 -8.46 -13.17 12.84
N LEU A 197 -7.28 -13.25 12.19
CA LEU A 197 -7.15 -13.10 10.74
C LEU A 197 -7.87 -14.20 9.94
N LYS A 198 -8.14 -15.36 10.56
CA LYS A 198 -8.93 -16.46 9.97
C LYS A 198 -10.44 -16.30 10.14
N MET A 199 -10.92 -15.30 10.87
CA MET A 199 -12.36 -15.03 10.97
C MET A 199 -12.95 -14.74 9.58
N LYS A 200 -14.17 -15.22 9.32
CA LYS A 200 -14.83 -15.12 8.01
C LYS A 200 -14.81 -13.70 7.42
N TRP A 201 -15.05 -12.69 8.25
CA TRP A 201 -15.08 -11.29 7.82
C TRP A 201 -13.67 -10.72 7.55
N MET A 202 -12.64 -11.18 8.25
CA MET A 202 -11.24 -10.83 7.96
C MET A 202 -10.77 -11.44 6.65
N VAL A 203 -11.11 -12.70 6.40
CA VAL A 203 -10.87 -13.37 5.11
C VAL A 203 -11.62 -12.66 3.99
N LEU A 204 -12.88 -12.24 4.22
CA LEU A 204 -13.65 -11.45 3.26
C LEU A 204 -12.96 -10.12 2.94
N LEU A 205 -12.53 -9.36 3.95
CA LEU A 205 -11.81 -8.09 3.73
C LEU A 205 -10.49 -8.32 2.98
N GLY A 206 -9.74 -9.37 3.31
CA GLY A 206 -8.56 -9.77 2.55
C GLY A 206 -8.90 -10.13 1.09
N THR A 207 -10.03 -10.80 0.87
CA THR A 207 -10.52 -11.15 -0.47
C THR A 207 -10.92 -9.91 -1.29
N LEU A 208 -11.47 -8.88 -0.64
CA LEU A 208 -11.86 -7.62 -1.27
C LEU A 208 -10.70 -6.61 -1.36
N SER A 209 -9.54 -6.90 -0.76
CA SER A 209 -8.45 -5.92 -0.55
C SER A 209 -7.99 -5.23 -1.83
N TYR A 210 -7.87 -5.96 -2.94
CA TYR A 210 -7.51 -5.39 -4.24
C TYR A 210 -8.59 -4.43 -4.76
N SER A 211 -9.85 -4.85 -4.74
CA SER A 211 -10.98 -3.99 -5.11
C SER A 211 -11.09 -2.75 -4.20
N ILE A 212 -10.83 -2.88 -2.90
CA ILE A 212 -10.79 -1.75 -1.95
C ILE A 212 -9.68 -0.78 -2.34
N TYR A 213 -8.47 -1.30 -2.58
CA TYR A 213 -7.32 -0.51 -2.97
C TYR A 213 -7.52 0.20 -4.33
N MET A 214 -8.18 -0.41 -5.31
CA MET A 214 -8.43 0.26 -6.59
C MET A 214 -9.53 1.34 -6.50
N ILE A 215 -10.57 1.09 -5.71
CA ILE A 215 -11.77 1.94 -5.68
C ILE A 215 -11.66 3.12 -4.71
N HIS A 216 -10.88 3.01 -3.62
CA HIS A 216 -10.90 4.04 -2.57
C HIS A 216 -10.58 5.45 -3.08
N MET A 217 -9.55 5.62 -3.91
CA MET A 217 -9.20 6.95 -4.45
C MET A 217 -10.31 7.51 -5.36
N LEU A 218 -10.95 6.66 -6.16
CA LEU A 218 -12.05 7.10 -7.02
C LEU A 218 -13.23 7.58 -6.16
N VAL A 219 -13.62 6.81 -5.14
CA VAL A 219 -14.70 7.20 -4.22
C VAL A 219 -14.36 8.51 -3.52
N PHE A 220 -13.11 8.64 -3.04
CA PHE A 220 -12.63 9.85 -2.40
C PHE A 220 -12.72 11.06 -3.35
N VAL A 221 -12.20 10.97 -4.57
CA VAL A 221 -12.26 12.07 -5.56
C VAL A 221 -13.69 12.40 -5.99
N LEU A 222 -14.57 11.41 -6.14
CA LEU A 222 -15.96 11.68 -6.52
C LEU A 222 -16.75 12.36 -5.40
N THR A 223 -16.65 11.84 -4.17
CA THR A 223 -17.36 12.40 -3.00
C THR A 223 -16.91 13.82 -2.69
N ALA A 224 -15.60 14.05 -2.80
CA ALA A 224 -14.95 15.35 -2.79
C ALA A 224 -15.55 16.35 -3.80
N ASN A 225 -15.64 15.95 -5.07
CA ASN A 225 -16.17 16.80 -6.13
C ASN A 225 -17.67 17.06 -5.95
N ILE A 226 -18.44 16.07 -5.50
CA ILE A 226 -19.86 16.23 -5.18
C ILE A 226 -20.02 17.25 -4.04
N TRP A 227 -19.23 17.15 -2.97
CA TRP A 227 -19.26 18.09 -1.85
C TRP A 227 -19.03 19.54 -2.29
N GLN A 228 -17.95 19.77 -3.05
CA GLN A 228 -17.55 21.13 -3.42
C GLN A 228 -18.39 21.71 -4.56
N TYR A 229 -18.63 20.96 -5.64
CA TYR A 229 -19.21 21.52 -6.87
C TYR A 229 -20.71 21.30 -6.98
N VAL A 230 -21.23 20.18 -6.45
CA VAL A 230 -22.67 19.87 -6.51
C VAL A 230 -23.39 20.44 -5.29
N LEU A 231 -22.92 20.11 -4.08
CA LEU A 231 -23.54 20.56 -2.83
C LEU A 231 -23.11 21.98 -2.43
N LYS A 232 -22.03 22.50 -3.02
CA LYS A 232 -21.49 23.86 -2.76
C LYS A 232 -21.23 24.12 -1.26
N LEU A 233 -20.83 23.08 -0.54
CA LEU A 233 -20.55 23.15 0.89
C LEU A 233 -19.18 23.79 1.14
N PRO A 234 -18.97 24.43 2.31
CA PRO A 234 -17.74 25.15 2.60
C PRO A 234 -16.53 24.19 2.62
N VAL A 235 -15.41 24.71 2.11
CA VAL A 235 -14.11 24.02 2.10
C VAL A 235 -13.04 25.04 2.51
N SER A 236 -12.19 24.66 3.45
CA SER A 236 -11.10 25.48 3.97
C SER A 236 -9.82 25.22 3.18
N SER A 237 -9.03 26.25 2.90
CA SER A 237 -7.68 26.10 2.34
C SER A 237 -6.66 25.96 3.47
N MET A 238 -5.85 24.91 3.45
CA MET A 238 -4.72 24.72 4.35
C MET A 238 -3.41 24.62 3.57
N THR A 239 -2.31 25.01 4.21
CA THR A 239 -0.95 24.85 3.67
C THR A 239 -0.18 23.88 4.56
N HIS A 240 0.47 22.88 3.95
CA HIS A 240 1.18 21.83 4.69
C HIS A 240 2.40 22.38 5.44
N ARG A 241 2.93 23.51 4.99
CA ARG A 241 4.09 24.27 5.52
C ARG A 241 3.94 25.74 5.11
N GLU A 242 4.59 26.65 5.84
CA GLU A 242 4.83 28.01 5.33
C GLU A 242 5.51 27.92 3.95
N GLY A 243 4.85 28.44 2.91
CA GLY A 243 5.32 28.41 1.52
C GLY A 243 4.92 27.19 0.67
N GLY A 244 4.13 26.24 1.19
CA GLY A 244 3.57 25.13 0.40
C GLY A 244 2.35 25.54 -0.44
N SER A 245 2.05 24.81 -1.53
CA SER A 245 0.81 25.05 -2.29
C SER A 245 -0.42 24.79 -1.42
N PRO A 246 -1.40 25.70 -1.40
CA PRO A 246 -2.62 25.50 -0.65
C PRO A 246 -3.38 24.28 -1.17
N PHE A 247 -3.94 23.48 -0.26
CA PHE A 247 -4.83 22.38 -0.58
C PHE A 247 -6.16 22.57 0.13
N LYS A 248 -7.26 22.13 -0.49
CA LYS A 248 -8.60 22.29 0.07
C LYS A 248 -8.97 21.11 0.96
N VAL A 249 -9.57 21.41 2.10
CA VAL A 249 -10.01 20.43 3.11
C VAL A 249 -11.39 20.81 3.63
N ILE A 250 -12.20 19.79 3.87
CA ILE A 250 -13.53 19.96 4.45
C ILE A 250 -13.37 19.96 5.97
N ASP A 251 -13.55 21.14 6.58
CA ASP A 251 -13.49 21.33 8.03
C ASP A 251 -14.91 21.20 8.61
N THR A 252 -15.14 20.14 9.37
CA THR A 252 -16.46 19.80 9.91
C THR A 252 -16.36 19.01 11.21
N PRO A 253 -17.21 19.29 12.21
CA PRO A 253 -17.26 18.49 13.44
C PRO A 253 -17.72 17.04 13.22
N TYR A 254 -18.27 16.72 12.05
CA TYR A 254 -18.75 15.39 11.68
C TYR A 254 -17.74 14.58 10.84
N ALA A 255 -16.48 15.01 10.77
CA ALA A 255 -15.43 14.44 9.93
C ALA A 255 -15.28 12.92 10.13
N ASP A 256 -15.27 12.46 11.38
CA ASP A 256 -15.12 11.03 11.72
C ASP A 256 -16.30 10.18 11.21
N LEU A 257 -17.52 10.69 11.35
CA LEU A 257 -18.71 9.99 10.87
C LEU A 257 -18.71 9.90 9.34
N ILE A 258 -18.29 10.96 8.66
CA ILE A 258 -18.14 10.99 7.20
C ILE A 258 -17.08 9.97 6.77
N ASN A 259 -15.92 9.92 7.44
CA ASN A 259 -14.87 8.93 7.16
C ASN A 259 -15.37 7.49 7.29
N LEU A 260 -16.07 7.18 8.38
CA LEU A 260 -16.66 5.86 8.59
C LEU A 260 -17.67 5.52 7.49
N GLY A 261 -18.50 6.50 7.10
CA GLY A 261 -19.43 6.38 5.97
C GLY A 261 -18.71 6.12 4.64
N LEU A 262 -17.60 6.82 4.38
CA LEU A 262 -16.79 6.63 3.18
C LEU A 262 -16.09 5.26 3.15
N ILE A 263 -15.54 4.80 4.27
CA ILE A 263 -14.95 3.47 4.38
C ILE A 263 -16.03 2.40 4.11
N ALA A 264 -17.21 2.55 4.69
CA ALA A 264 -18.34 1.66 4.43
C ALA A 264 -18.74 1.68 2.95
N LEU A 265 -18.81 2.87 2.34
CA LEU A 265 -19.11 3.03 0.92
C LEU A 265 -18.07 2.36 0.02
N VAL A 266 -16.77 2.53 0.31
CA VAL A 266 -15.68 1.86 -0.40
C VAL A 266 -15.86 0.35 -0.30
N ILE A 267 -16.06 -0.21 0.90
CA ILE A 267 -16.24 -1.65 1.09
C ILE A 267 -17.45 -2.16 0.30
N VAL A 268 -18.58 -1.44 0.32
CA VAL A 268 -19.80 -1.80 -0.41
C VAL A 268 -19.56 -1.79 -1.93
N ILE A 269 -18.98 -0.73 -2.48
CA ILE A 269 -18.68 -0.64 -3.91
C ILE A 269 -17.67 -1.73 -4.30
N SER A 270 -16.61 -1.93 -3.52
CA SER A 270 -15.61 -2.96 -3.74
C SER A 270 -16.21 -4.37 -3.69
N TYR A 271 -17.19 -4.63 -2.83
CA TYR A 271 -17.94 -5.88 -2.83
C TYR A 271 -18.65 -6.11 -4.17
N PHE A 272 -19.35 -5.10 -4.70
CA PHE A 272 -20.00 -5.21 -6.00
C PHE A 272 -19.00 -5.39 -7.15
N VAL A 273 -17.92 -4.60 -7.17
CA VAL A 273 -16.88 -4.68 -8.19
C VAL A 273 -16.23 -6.06 -8.19
N TYR A 274 -15.93 -6.61 -7.01
CA TYR A 274 -15.35 -7.93 -6.87
C TYR A 274 -16.25 -9.02 -7.46
N HIS A 275 -17.53 -9.06 -7.06
CA HIS A 275 -18.45 -10.12 -7.46
C HIS A 275 -18.88 -10.00 -8.93
N ARG A 276 -18.92 -8.78 -9.47
CA ARG A 276 -19.40 -8.55 -10.84
C ARG A 276 -18.31 -8.54 -11.89
N PHE A 277 -17.08 -8.19 -11.53
CA PHE A 277 -15.98 -8.04 -12.47
C PHE A 277 -14.76 -8.87 -12.06
N GLU A 278 -14.16 -8.58 -10.91
CA GLU A 278 -12.86 -9.15 -10.53
C GLU A 278 -12.89 -10.69 -10.49
N SER A 279 -13.86 -11.27 -9.77
CA SER A 279 -14.00 -12.72 -9.62
C SER A 279 -14.22 -13.43 -10.95
N ILE A 280 -15.04 -12.85 -11.83
CA ILE A 280 -15.34 -13.43 -13.15
C ILE A 280 -14.08 -13.54 -13.99
N PHE A 281 -13.31 -12.44 -14.11
CA PHE A 281 -12.08 -12.43 -14.90
C PHE A 281 -10.99 -13.28 -14.26
N ARG A 282 -10.82 -13.22 -12.94
CA ARG A 282 -9.86 -14.08 -12.22
C ARG A 282 -10.12 -15.56 -12.47
N ASP A 283 -11.37 -15.99 -12.33
CA ASP A 283 -11.74 -17.39 -12.51
C ASP A 283 -11.65 -17.81 -13.98
N TYR A 284 -11.94 -16.90 -14.91
CA TYR A 284 -11.72 -17.12 -16.34
C TYR A 284 -10.24 -17.37 -16.67
N PHE A 285 -9.34 -16.48 -16.24
CA PHE A 285 -7.90 -16.65 -16.48
C PHE A 285 -7.31 -17.86 -15.76
N ARG A 286 -7.79 -18.17 -14.54
CA ARG A 286 -7.40 -19.38 -13.82
C ARG A 286 -7.76 -20.65 -14.61
N ARG A 287 -8.97 -20.72 -15.17
CA ARG A 287 -9.38 -21.84 -16.05
C ARG A 287 -8.53 -21.93 -17.30
N LEU A 288 -8.17 -20.80 -17.91
CA LEU A 288 -7.31 -20.78 -19.10
C LEU A 288 -5.90 -21.31 -18.80
N ALA A 289 -5.32 -20.94 -17.66
CA ALA A 289 -4.00 -21.40 -17.25
C ALA A 289 -3.93 -22.90 -17.00
N LEU A 290 -4.99 -23.51 -16.45
CA LEU A 290 -5.09 -24.95 -16.17
C LEU A 290 -5.37 -25.81 -17.41
N ARG A 291 -5.70 -25.21 -18.56
CA ARG A 291 -5.94 -25.93 -19.82
C ARG A 291 -4.65 -26.25 -20.60
N ARG A 292 -3.49 -25.83 -20.09
CA ARG A 292 -2.16 -26.10 -20.65
C ARG A 292 -1.41 -27.07 -19.75
#